data_AF-A0A448WV99-F1
#
_entry.id   AF-A0A448WV99-F1
#
_cell.length_a   1.000
_cell.length_b   1.000
_cell.length_c   1.000
_cell.angle_alpha   90.00
_cell.angle_beta   90.00
_cell.angle_gamma   90.00
#
_symmetry.space_group_name_H-M   'P 1'
#
loop_
_entity.id
_entity.type
_entity.pdbx_description
1 polymer ?
#
loop_
_entity_poly.entity_id
_entity_poly.type
_entity_poly.pdbx_seq_one_letter_code
_entity_poly.pdbx_strand_id
1 'polypeptide(L)'
;MYNTYDVHHYASWAFIILWPKLQLSLNLDCADLCVAEDSERTYFVFSGCNLSRSSRICMVHDSGDPEDEPWRRSNAYIMFPTDNWKDLNPKFVLQVWRDYKLTHDIEYLLYMMPIVIVRFRFFDNTIFICSLSIIQ
;
A
#
# COMPACT_ATOMS: atom_id res chain seq x y z
N MET A 1 12.98 0.65 -8.71
CA MET A 1 11.83 0.47 -7.80
C MET A 1 10.76 -0.32 -8.53
N TYR A 2 10.30 -1.42 -7.93
CA TYR A 2 9.22 -2.24 -8.45
C TYR A 2 7.89 -1.78 -7.87
N ASN A 3 6.85 -1.74 -8.71
CA ASN A 3 5.48 -1.44 -8.30
C ASN A 3 5.35 -0.19 -7.42
N THR A 4 6.05 0.90 -7.78
CA THR A 4 5.92 2.19 -7.11
C THR A 4 4.44 2.56 -7.02
N TYR A 5 3.88 2.52 -5.81
CA TYR A 5 2.47 2.27 -5.56
C TYR A 5 1.59 3.46 -5.92
N ASP A 6 2.05 4.66 -5.59
CA ASP A 6 1.44 5.93 -5.97
C ASP A 6 1.32 6.10 -7.49
N VAL A 7 2.27 5.53 -8.25
CA VAL A 7 2.27 5.50 -9.73
C VAL A 7 1.46 4.31 -10.27
N HIS A 8 1.64 3.12 -9.69
CA HIS A 8 0.92 1.90 -10.03
C HIS A 8 -0.59 2.07 -9.87
N HIS A 9 -1.03 2.95 -8.98
CA HIS A 9 -2.43 3.36 -8.88
C HIS A 9 -3.05 3.69 -10.24
N TYR A 10 -2.36 4.44 -11.10
CA TYR A 10 -2.83 4.81 -12.43
C TYR A 10 -2.69 3.66 -13.43
N ALA A 11 -1.55 2.96 -13.41
CA ALA A 11 -1.26 1.87 -14.34
C ALA A 11 -2.12 0.60 -14.10
N SER A 12 -2.54 0.38 -12.86
CA SER A 12 -3.27 -0.82 -12.43
C SER A 12 -4.63 -1.01 -13.12
N TRP A 13 -5.18 0.03 -13.76
CA TRP A 13 -6.35 -0.11 -14.62
C TRP A 13 -6.11 -1.07 -15.79
N ALA A 14 -4.96 -0.99 -16.45
CA ALA A 14 -4.62 -1.91 -17.53
C ALA A 14 -4.53 -3.35 -17.01
N PHE A 15 -3.99 -3.52 -15.80
CA PHE A 15 -3.78 -4.84 -15.20
C PHE A 15 -5.12 -5.45 -14.78
N ILE A 16 -5.99 -4.72 -14.09
CA ILE A 16 -7.27 -5.28 -13.64
C ILE A 16 -8.18 -5.66 -14.83
N ILE A 17 -8.09 -4.94 -15.95
CA ILE A 17 -8.88 -5.21 -17.15
C ILE A 17 -8.33 -6.41 -17.94
N LEU A 18 -7.00 -6.52 -18.09
CA LEU A 18 -6.36 -7.51 -18.97
C LEU A 18 -5.84 -8.75 -18.24
N TRP A 19 -5.33 -8.58 -17.02
CA TRP A 19 -4.72 -9.62 -16.19
C TRP A 19 -5.16 -9.49 -14.72
N PRO A 20 -6.45 -9.67 -14.40
CA PRO A 20 -6.98 -9.41 -13.07
C PRO A 20 -6.25 -10.17 -11.96
N LYS A 21 -5.91 -11.44 -12.19
CA LYS A 21 -5.15 -12.24 -11.20
C LYS A 21 -3.78 -11.65 -10.88
N LEU A 22 -3.11 -11.05 -11.86
CA LEU A 22 -1.82 -10.37 -11.65
C LEU A 22 -2.03 -9.11 -10.80
N GLN A 23 -3.04 -8.29 -11.12
CA GLN A 23 -3.35 -7.12 -10.31
C GLN A 23 -3.66 -7.47 -8.86
N LEU A 24 -4.51 -8.49 -8.64
CA LEU A 24 -4.84 -8.94 -7.28
C LEU A 24 -3.60 -9.42 -6.53
N SER A 25 -2.73 -10.21 -7.17
CA SER A 25 -1.47 -10.68 -6.58
C SER A 25 -0.57 -9.51 -6.17
N LEU A 26 -0.38 -8.52 -7.03
CA LEU A 26 0.46 -7.36 -6.72
C LEU A 26 -0.07 -6.56 -5.53
N ASN A 27 -1.40 -6.42 -5.44
CA ASN A 27 -1.99 -5.69 -4.34
C ASN A 27 -1.91 -6.49 -3.03
N LEU A 28 -2.07 -7.82 -3.07
CA LEU A 28 -1.88 -8.70 -1.92
C LEU A 28 -0.45 -8.62 -1.38
N ASP A 29 0.56 -8.69 -2.26
CA ASP A 29 1.97 -8.51 -1.87
C ASP A 29 2.18 -7.14 -1.20
N CYS A 30 1.57 -6.09 -1.74
CA CYS A 30 1.65 -4.76 -1.16
C CYS A 30 0.99 -4.71 0.23
N ALA A 31 -0.15 -5.38 0.41
CA ALA A 31 -0.85 -5.46 1.68
C ALA A 31 0.00 -6.17 2.75
N ASP A 32 0.67 -7.27 2.39
CA ASP A 32 1.55 -8.02 3.29
C ASP A 32 2.75 -7.19 3.73
N LEU A 33 3.38 -6.50 2.78
CA LEU A 33 4.49 -5.58 3.05
C LEU A 33 4.07 -4.43 3.97
N CYS A 34 2.82 -3.97 3.85
CA CYS A 34 2.29 -2.87 4.66
C CYS A 34 2.07 -3.24 6.14
N VAL A 35 1.93 -4.53 6.46
CA VAL A 35 1.73 -5.00 7.84
C VAL A 35 3.05 -5.11 8.61
N ALA A 36 4.16 -5.27 7.89
CA ALA A 36 5.50 -5.37 8.46
C ALA A 36 6.00 -4.00 8.95
N GLU A 37 6.75 -4.00 10.04
CA GLU A 37 7.59 -2.87 10.44
C GLU A 37 9.00 -3.12 9.94
N ASP A 38 9.64 -2.09 9.38
CA ASP A 38 11.05 -2.10 9.05
C ASP A 38 11.79 -1.01 9.84
N SER A 39 12.40 -1.44 10.95
CA SER A 39 13.15 -0.60 11.86
C SER A 39 14.58 -0.31 11.41
N GLU A 40 15.00 -0.79 10.23
CA GLU A 40 16.32 -0.52 9.69
C GLU A 40 16.55 0.99 9.56
N ARG A 41 17.70 1.46 10.08
CA ARG A 41 18.09 2.87 9.98
C ARG A 41 18.53 3.17 8.55
N THR A 42 17.71 3.97 7.87
CA THR A 42 17.93 4.38 6.48
C THR A 42 18.24 5.87 6.43
N TYR A 43 19.26 6.23 5.65
CA TYR A 43 19.64 7.62 5.41
C TYR A 43 18.73 8.22 4.33
N PHE A 44 17.98 9.26 4.69
CA PHE A 44 17.12 9.97 3.74
C PHE A 44 17.87 11.16 3.14
N VAL A 45 18.01 11.15 1.81
CA VAL A 45 18.91 12.06 1.08
C VAL A 45 18.52 13.52 1.25
N PHE A 46 17.23 13.84 1.18
CA PHE A 46 16.78 15.23 1.24
C PHE A 46 16.88 15.84 2.65
N SER A 47 16.57 15.07 3.69
CA SER A 47 16.60 15.55 5.07
C SER A 47 17.99 15.47 5.71
N GLY A 48 18.88 14.62 5.17
CA GLY A 48 20.20 14.36 5.74
C GLY A 48 20.15 13.59 7.07
N CYS A 49 19.05 12.89 7.34
CA CYS A 49 18.78 12.24 8.63
C CYS A 49 18.64 10.71 8.49
N ASN A 50 19.03 9.99 9.55
CA ASN A 50 18.80 8.54 9.67
C ASN A 50 17.51 8.26 10.43
N LEU A 51 16.48 7.76 9.75
CA LEU A 51 15.19 7.39 10.33
C LEU A 51 14.93 5.89 10.14
N SER A 52 13.91 5.35 10.80
CA SER A 52 13.41 4.00 10.46
C SER A 52 12.90 3.99 9.03
N ARG A 53 13.08 2.87 8.32
CA ARG A 53 12.66 2.75 6.92
C ARG A 53 11.15 2.81 6.77
N SER A 54 10.42 2.07 7.60
CA SER A 54 8.97 2.11 7.61
C SER A 54 8.37 1.67 8.93
N SER A 55 7.38 2.42 9.37
CA SER A 55 6.59 2.08 10.55
C SER A 55 5.61 0.97 10.22
N ARG A 56 5.27 0.18 11.25
CA ARG A 56 4.21 -0.82 11.13
C ARG A 56 2.93 -0.16 10.62
N ILE A 57 2.23 -0.80 9.69
CA ILE A 57 0.95 -0.28 9.21
C ILE A 57 1.15 1.10 8.52
N CYS A 58 2.30 1.31 7.84
CA CYS A 58 2.49 2.35 6.81
C CYS A 58 2.56 1.75 5.39
N MET A 59 1.96 2.43 4.40
CA MET A 59 1.88 1.83 3.05
C MET A 59 3.27 1.90 2.44
N VAL A 60 3.69 0.81 1.82
CA VAL A 60 4.95 0.81 1.09
C VAL A 60 4.81 1.66 -0.17
N HIS A 61 5.81 2.48 -0.42
CA HIS A 61 5.94 3.25 -1.65
C HIS A 61 6.30 2.35 -2.82
N ASP A 62 7.13 1.33 -2.61
CA ASP A 62 7.54 0.39 -3.65
C ASP A 62 7.90 -0.97 -3.04
N SER A 63 7.89 -2.01 -3.86
CA SER A 63 8.22 -3.39 -3.47
C SER A 63 9.73 -3.66 -3.43
N GLY A 64 10.57 -2.62 -3.40
CA GLY A 64 12.03 -2.71 -3.44
C GLY A 64 12.61 -2.36 -4.81
N ASP A 65 13.90 -2.59 -4.99
CA ASP A 65 14.64 -2.28 -6.22
C ASP A 65 15.49 -3.47 -6.70
N PRO A 66 15.90 -3.51 -7.98
CA PRO A 66 16.60 -4.65 -8.55
C PRO A 66 18.02 -4.87 -8.03
N GLU A 67 18.61 -3.93 -7.28
CA GLU A 67 19.98 -4.03 -6.76
C GLU A 67 20.02 -4.54 -5.31
N ASP A 68 18.86 -4.75 -4.68
CA ASP A 68 18.70 -5.27 -3.31
C ASP A 68 17.81 -6.55 -3.31
N GLU A 69 16.96 -6.76 -2.29
CA GLU A 69 16.05 -7.90 -2.16
C GLU A 69 14.58 -7.51 -2.36
N PRO A 70 14.04 -7.54 -3.60
CA PRO A 70 12.63 -7.28 -3.88
C PRO A 70 11.67 -8.13 -3.03
N TRP A 71 10.53 -7.57 -2.64
CA TRP A 71 9.52 -8.16 -1.75
C TRP A 71 10.00 -8.55 -0.34
N ARG A 72 11.26 -8.27 0.01
CA ARG A 72 11.79 -8.39 1.38
C ARG A 72 12.22 -7.04 1.93
N ARG A 73 12.86 -6.22 1.10
CA ARG A 73 13.35 -4.88 1.42
C ARG A 73 12.59 -3.84 0.60
N SER A 74 11.33 -3.64 0.98
CA SER A 74 10.45 -2.61 0.39
C SER A 74 10.92 -1.19 0.75
N ASN A 75 10.29 -0.18 0.13
CA ASN A 75 10.66 1.24 0.30
C ASN A 75 12.14 1.49 -0.05
N ALA A 76 12.55 1.07 -1.25
CA ALA A 76 13.86 1.42 -1.78
C ALA A 76 14.00 2.93 -2.08
N TYR A 77 12.88 3.65 -2.18
CA TYR A 77 12.89 5.10 -2.25
C TYR A 77 13.43 5.75 -0.97
N ILE A 78 14.62 6.36 -1.07
CA ILE A 78 15.31 7.02 0.05
C ILE A 78 15.41 8.55 -0.06
N MET A 79 14.73 9.17 -1.02
CA MET A 79 14.78 10.64 -1.15
C MET A 79 14.04 11.31 0.02
N PHE A 80 12.87 10.79 0.39
CA PHE A 80 12.06 11.24 1.53
C PHE A 80 11.44 10.05 2.26
N PRO A 81 11.19 10.15 3.59
CA PRO A 81 10.39 9.16 4.30
C PRO A 81 8.94 9.20 3.82
N THR A 82 8.38 8.02 3.53
CA THR A 82 7.09 7.87 2.82
C THR A 82 5.93 7.52 3.73
N ASP A 83 6.19 7.12 4.99
CA ASP A 83 5.16 6.71 5.96
C ASP A 83 4.01 7.72 6.14
N ASN A 84 4.32 9.02 6.00
CA ASN A 84 3.38 10.12 6.18
C ASN A 84 2.83 10.69 4.87
N TRP A 85 3.11 10.06 3.73
CA TRP A 85 2.55 10.49 2.45
C TRP A 85 1.03 10.33 2.46
N LYS A 86 0.34 11.40 2.04
CA LYS A 86 -1.11 11.53 2.21
C LYS A 86 -1.93 10.85 1.12
N ASP A 87 -1.28 10.27 0.11
CA ASP A 87 -1.94 9.66 -1.05
C ASP A 87 -1.84 8.13 -1.08
N LEU A 88 -0.78 7.52 -0.53
CA LEU A 88 -0.60 6.05 -0.57
C LEU A 88 -1.75 5.28 0.10
N ASN A 89 -2.12 5.65 1.33
CA ASN A 89 -3.22 5.03 2.07
C ASN A 89 -4.57 5.12 1.33
N PRO A 90 -5.07 6.32 0.91
CA PRO A 90 -6.34 6.38 0.21
C PRO A 90 -6.27 5.68 -1.16
N LYS A 91 -5.13 5.72 -1.87
CA LYS A 91 -4.95 4.95 -3.12
C LYS A 91 -5.11 3.45 -2.88
N PHE A 92 -4.57 2.92 -1.77
CA PHE A 92 -4.75 1.52 -1.38
C PHE A 92 -6.21 1.15 -1.15
N VAL A 93 -6.92 1.93 -0.33
CA VAL A 93 -8.35 1.69 -0.06
C VAL A 93 -9.17 1.72 -1.36
N LEU A 94 -8.92 2.71 -2.22
CA LEU A 94 -9.62 2.84 -3.49
C LEU A 94 -9.32 1.70 -4.45
N GLN A 95 -8.07 1.24 -4.53
CA GLN A 95 -7.69 0.09 -5.37
C GLN A 95 -8.28 -1.22 -4.86
N VAL A 96 -8.25 -1.49 -3.55
CA VAL A 96 -8.90 -2.68 -2.98
C VAL A 96 -10.38 -2.71 -3.33
N TRP A 97 -11.08 -1.60 -3.14
CA TRP A 97 -12.50 -1.51 -3.47
C TRP A 97 -12.77 -1.69 -4.97
N ARG A 98 -12.01 -1.00 -5.83
CA ARG A 98 -12.14 -1.13 -7.29
C ARG A 98 -11.93 -2.58 -7.72
N ASP A 99 -10.84 -3.19 -7.28
CA ASP A 99 -10.44 -4.53 -7.69
C ASP A 99 -11.50 -5.56 -7.28
N TYR A 100 -12.00 -5.49 -6.04
CA TYR A 100 -13.15 -6.30 -5.59
C TYR A 100 -14.40 -6.06 -6.46
N LYS A 101 -14.76 -4.81 -6.74
CA LYS A 101 -15.98 -4.50 -7.49
C LYS A 101 -15.94 -5.00 -8.92
N LEU A 102 -14.76 -5.11 -9.53
CA LEU A 102 -14.59 -5.59 -10.90
C LEU A 102 -14.46 -7.11 -11.00
N THR A 103 -13.85 -7.76 -10.01
CA THR A 103 -13.63 -9.22 -10.03
C THR A 103 -14.69 -10.01 -9.29
N HIS A 104 -15.44 -9.36 -8.38
CA HIS A 104 -16.35 -9.98 -7.42
C HIS A 104 -15.68 -11.06 -6.55
N ASP A 105 -14.35 -10.96 -6.36
CA ASP A 105 -13.58 -11.89 -5.55
C ASP A 105 -13.76 -11.60 -4.06
N ILE A 106 -14.61 -12.40 -3.42
CA ILE A 106 -14.95 -12.27 -2.00
C ILE A 106 -13.77 -12.65 -1.10
N GLU A 107 -12.99 -13.66 -1.47
CA GLU A 107 -11.83 -14.10 -0.68
C GLU A 107 -10.75 -13.01 -0.65
N TYR A 108 -10.50 -12.37 -1.80
CA TYR A 108 -9.63 -11.20 -1.87
C TYR A 108 -10.12 -10.06 -0.96
N LEU A 109 -11.42 -9.74 -0.97
CA LEU A 109 -11.96 -8.70 -0.11
C LEU A 109 -11.82 -9.07 1.38
N LEU A 110 -12.13 -10.32 1.75
CA LEU A 110 -12.01 -10.81 3.12
C LEU A 110 -10.57 -10.71 3.64
N TYR A 111 -9.58 -11.00 2.78
CA TYR A 111 -8.17 -10.83 3.12
C TYR A 111 -7.78 -9.35 3.32
N MET A 112 -8.22 -8.48 2.40
CA MET A 112 -7.82 -7.07 2.39
C MET A 112 -8.52 -6.21 3.45
N MET A 113 -9.77 -6.54 3.78
CA MET A 113 -10.64 -5.70 4.60
C MET A 113 -10.06 -5.38 6.00
N PRO A 114 -9.47 -6.33 6.75
CA PRO A 114 -8.84 -6.02 8.03
C PRO A 114 -7.73 -4.97 7.90
N ILE A 115 -6.91 -5.06 6.85
CA ILE A 115 -5.80 -4.12 6.60
C ILE A 115 -6.34 -2.74 6.25
N VAL A 116 -7.34 -2.68 5.35
CA VAL A 116 -8.03 -1.43 4.97
C VAL A 116 -8.64 -0.73 6.19
N ILE A 117 -9.37 -1.45 7.05
CA ILE A 117 -10.01 -0.88 8.24
C ILE A 117 -8.97 -0.30 9.20
N VAL A 118 -7.88 -1.05 9.44
CA VAL A 118 -6.80 -0.58 10.30
C VAL A 118 -6.22 0.71 9.72
N ARG A 119 -5.93 0.78 8.42
CA ARG A 119 -5.42 2.01 7.78
C ARG A 119 -6.39 3.17 7.86
N PHE A 120 -7.67 2.92 7.65
CA PHE A 120 -8.67 3.97 7.71
C PHE A 120 -8.77 4.61 9.11
N ARG A 121 -8.59 3.82 10.17
CA ARG A 121 -8.61 4.32 11.56
C ARG A 121 -7.39 5.14 11.97
N PHE A 122 -6.25 4.91 11.32
CA PHE A 122 -5.00 5.64 11.58
C PHE A 122 -4.76 6.80 10.61
N PHE A 123 -5.63 6.98 9.61
CA PHE A 123 -5.55 8.07 8.64
C PHE A 123 -6.16 9.37 9.23
N ASP A 124 -5.37 10.05 10.06
CA ASP A 124 -5.70 11.31 10.76
C ASP A 124 -6.93 11.23 11.71
N ASN A 125 -6.85 11.85 12.88
CA ASN A 125 -7.89 11.89 13.94
C ASN A 125 -9.22 12.59 13.52
N THR A 126 -9.53 12.67 12.24
CA THR A 126 -10.58 13.55 11.69
C THR A 126 -11.55 12.83 10.76
N ILE A 127 -11.31 11.56 10.40
CA ILE A 127 -12.27 10.82 9.58
C ILE A 127 -13.23 10.03 10.48
N PHE A 128 -14.34 10.70 10.78
CA PHE A 128 -15.52 10.15 11.45
C PHE A 128 -15.94 8.82 10.84
N ILE A 129 -16.26 7.88 11.72
CA ILE A 129 -17.03 6.67 11.42
C ILE A 129 -18.37 7.13 10.84
N CYS A 130 -18.49 7.12 9.52
CA CYS A 130 -19.78 7.19 8.86
C CYS A 130 -19.83 6.08 7.80
N SER A 131 -20.91 5.30 7.90
CA SER A 131 -21.37 4.27 6.98
C SER A 131 -20.56 2.97 6.88
N LEU A 132 -20.77 2.09 7.86
CA LEU A 132 -20.88 0.65 7.60
C LEU A 132 -22.20 0.30 6.85
N SER A 133 -23.00 1.30 6.46
CA SER A 133 -24.34 1.15 5.87
C SER A 133 -24.36 1.14 4.34
N ILE A 134 -23.22 1.09 3.64
CA ILE A 134 -23.16 1.09 2.15
C ILE A 134 -22.87 -0.33 1.59
N ILE A 135 -22.81 -1.35 2.44
CA ILE A 135 -22.62 -2.76 2.00
C ILE A 135 -23.80 -3.64 2.43
N GLN A 136 -25.03 -3.15 2.22
CA GLN A 136 -26.23 -3.99 2.09
C GLN A 136 -26.99 -3.57 0.83
#